data_AF-A0A1K2ITP6-F1
#
_entry.id   AF-A0A1K2ITP6-F1
#
_cell.length_a   1.000
_cell.length_b   1.000
_cell.length_c   1.000
_cell.angle_alpha   90.00
_cell.angle_beta   90.00
_cell.angle_gamma   90.00
#
_symmetry.space_group_name_H-M   'P 1'
#
loop_
_entity.id
_entity.type
_entity.pdbx_description
1 polymer ?
#
loop_
_entity_poly.entity_id
_entity_poly.type
_entity_poly.pdbx_seq_one_letter_code
_entity_poly.pdbx_strand_id
1 'polypeptide(L)'
;MCPNKVSNSSLDNFGKMDFQSLHEYVNNFYYGEYGSDEDFVQGLYENGIPFNLPNFVVIDWEATSRYIMYDYFESNGHYFKS
;
A
#
# COMPACT_ATOMS: atom_id res chain seq x y z
N MET A 1 -29.59 -14.55 29.35
CA MET A 1 -29.11 -13.43 28.53
C MET A 1 -27.59 -13.47 28.55
N CYS A 2 -26.97 -13.88 27.45
CA CYS A 2 -25.52 -14.12 27.37
C CYS A 2 -24.77 -12.77 27.24
N PRO A 3 -23.69 -12.51 27.99
CA PRO A 3 -22.88 -11.32 27.79
C PRO A 3 -22.04 -11.46 26.52
N ASN A 4 -21.98 -10.38 25.75
CA ASN A 4 -21.30 -10.24 24.47
C ASN A 4 -19.82 -10.71 24.53
N LYS A 5 -19.55 -11.93 24.06
CA LYS A 5 -18.21 -12.37 23.64
C LYS A 5 -18.03 -11.99 22.17
N VAL A 6 -17.66 -10.75 21.90
CA VAL A 6 -17.12 -10.37 20.59
C VAL A 6 -15.67 -9.92 20.79
N SER A 7 -14.78 -10.85 20.43
CA SER A 7 -13.39 -10.72 20.01
C SER A 7 -12.44 -9.77 20.77
N ASN A 8 -11.99 -10.19 21.94
CA ASN A 8 -10.69 -9.74 22.47
C ASN A 8 -9.51 -10.32 21.64
N SER A 9 -9.74 -11.44 20.97
CA SER A 9 -8.76 -12.18 20.16
C SER A 9 -8.17 -11.37 19.00
N SER A 10 -8.90 -10.40 18.44
CA SER A 10 -8.39 -9.55 17.36
C SER A 10 -7.38 -8.50 17.87
N LEU A 11 -7.60 -7.97 19.08
CA LEU A 11 -6.70 -7.01 19.74
C LEU A 11 -5.47 -7.70 20.32
N ASP A 12 -5.63 -8.92 20.83
CA ASP A 12 -4.54 -9.74 21.37
C ASP A 12 -3.54 -10.19 20.29
N ASN A 13 -3.96 -10.21 19.02
CA ASN A 13 -3.10 -10.56 17.88
C ASN A 13 -2.33 -9.33 17.35
N PHE A 14 -2.95 -8.15 17.33
CA PHE A 14 -2.28 -6.89 16.97
C PHE A 14 -1.15 -6.52 17.94
N GLY A 15 -1.29 -6.81 19.24
CA GLY A 15 -0.23 -6.62 20.23
C GLY A 15 0.91 -7.65 20.18
N LYS A 16 0.79 -8.68 19.33
CA LYS A 16 1.78 -9.77 19.17
C LYS A 16 2.57 -9.71 17.86
N MET A 17 2.32 -8.73 16.99
CA MET A 17 3.25 -8.45 15.91
C MET A 17 4.58 -8.03 16.54
N ASP A 18 5.55 -8.94 16.47
CA ASP A 18 6.93 -8.66 16.87
C ASP A 18 7.40 -7.40 16.11
N PHE A 19 8.08 -6.51 16.83
CA PHE A 19 8.67 -5.30 16.25
C PHE A 19 9.55 -5.64 15.04
N GLN A 20 10.18 -6.82 15.03
CA GLN A 20 10.92 -7.32 13.87
C GLN A 20 10.02 -7.57 12.66
N SER A 21 8.86 -8.21 12.85
CA SER A 21 7.88 -8.45 11.78
C SER A 21 7.27 -7.15 11.26
N LEU A 22 7.02 -6.18 12.14
CA LEU A 22 6.58 -4.84 11.75
C LEU A 22 7.65 -4.10 10.94
N HIS A 23 8.92 -4.16 11.37
CA HIS A 23 10.05 -3.57 10.67
C HIS A 23 10.28 -4.22 9.31
N GLU A 24 10.16 -5.54 9.21
CA GLU A 24 10.27 -6.27 7.95
C GLU A 24 9.09 -5.96 7.01
N TYR A 25 7.88 -5.82 7.55
CA TYR A 25 6.73 -5.38 6.77
C TYR A 25 6.93 -3.96 6.21
N VAL A 26 7.36 -3.00 7.03
CA VAL A 26 7.64 -1.63 6.56
C VAL A 26 8.74 -1.64 5.48
N ASN A 27 9.86 -2.35 5.70
CA ASN A 27 10.95 -2.36 4.71
C ASN A 27 10.58 -3.00 3.37
N ASN A 28 9.65 -3.96 3.36
CA ASN A 28 9.32 -4.71 2.15
C ASN A 28 8.08 -4.18 1.42
N PHE A 29 7.19 -3.48 2.13
CA PHE A 29 5.88 -3.09 1.61
C PHE A 29 5.62 -1.58 1.63
N TYR A 30 6.42 -0.76 2.31
CA TYR A 30 6.24 0.70 2.31
C TYR A 30 6.99 1.38 1.17
N TYR A 31 6.31 2.28 0.45
CA TYR A 31 6.85 2.94 -0.74
C TYR A 31 7.03 4.45 -0.60
N GLY A 32 6.47 5.08 0.43
CA GLY A 32 6.67 6.50 0.69
C GLY A 32 5.38 7.29 0.89
N GLU A 33 5.54 8.60 0.98
CA GLU A 33 4.45 9.57 1.11
C GLU A 33 4.29 10.34 -0.21
N TYR A 34 3.06 10.46 -0.69
CA TYR A 34 2.72 11.14 -1.95
C TYR A 34 1.42 11.93 -1.79
N GLY A 35 1.22 12.94 -2.64
CA GLY A 35 0.03 13.80 -2.60
C GLY A 35 -1.20 13.21 -3.27
N SER A 36 -1.02 12.22 -4.14
CA SER A 36 -2.06 11.56 -4.94
C SER A 36 -1.59 10.21 -5.49
N ASP A 37 -2.54 9.40 -5.96
CA ASP A 37 -2.23 8.11 -6.60
C ASP A 37 -1.42 8.31 -7.88
N GLU A 38 -1.69 9.40 -8.61
CA GLU A 38 -0.94 9.80 -9.80
C GLU A 38 0.51 10.14 -9.46
N ASP A 39 0.77 10.92 -8.40
CA ASP A 39 2.12 11.28 -7.96
C ASP A 39 2.92 10.04 -7.54
N PHE A 40 2.28 9.12 -6.81
CA PHE A 40 2.88 7.85 -6.41
C PHE A 40 3.26 7.01 -7.63
N VAL A 41 2.34 6.86 -8.57
CA VAL A 41 2.52 6.02 -9.76
C VAL A 41 3.56 6.59 -10.72
N GLN A 42 3.60 7.92 -10.87
CA GLN A 42 4.66 8.59 -11.60
C GLN A 42 6.02 8.35 -10.92
N GLY A 43 6.08 8.46 -9.59
CA GLY A 43 7.29 8.16 -8.81
C GLY A 43 7.75 6.71 -8.95
N LEU A 44 6.84 5.73 -8.96
CA LEU A 44 7.14 4.31 -9.22
C LEU A 44 7.80 4.11 -10.59
N TYR A 45 7.27 4.80 -11.61
CA TYR A 45 7.79 4.75 -12.98
C TYR A 45 9.19 5.36 -13.07
N GLU A 46 9.40 6.54 -12.48
CA GLU A 46 10.69 7.24 -12.48
C GLU A 46 11.78 6.48 -11.72
N ASN A 47 11.42 5.79 -10.63
CA ASN A 47 12.36 4.98 -9.83
C ASN A 47 12.69 3.61 -10.46
N GLY A 48 12.19 3.31 -11.66
CA GLY A 48 12.68 2.19 -12.47
C GLY A 48 12.26 0.81 -11.99
N ILE A 49 11.15 0.69 -11.25
CA ILE A 49 10.51 -0.63 -11.09
C ILE A 49 10.14 -1.12 -12.49
N PRO A 50 10.43 -2.39 -12.85
CA PRO A 50 10.39 -2.87 -14.23
C PRO A 50 8.94 -3.11 -14.71
N PHE A 51 8.17 -2.03 -14.72
CA PHE A 51 6.93 -1.93 -15.44
C PHE A 51 7.30 -1.57 -16.88
N ASN A 52 7.30 -2.57 -17.77
CA ASN A 52 7.26 -2.32 -19.22
C ASN A 52 5.86 -1.80 -19.57
N LEU A 53 5.54 -0.57 -19.14
CA LEU A 53 4.28 0.08 -19.46
C LEU A 53 4.32 0.54 -20.93
N PRO A 54 3.31 0.20 -21.74
CA PRO A 54 3.19 0.77 -23.07
C PRO A 54 3.11 2.30 -22.99
N ASN A 55 3.73 3.01 -23.94
CA ASN A 55 3.81 4.49 -23.95
C ASN A 55 2.43 5.21 -23.87
N PHE A 56 1.34 4.56 -24.28
CA PHE A 56 -0.01 5.13 -24.19
C PHE A 56 -0.55 5.20 -22.75
N VAL A 57 0.00 4.40 -21.84
CA VAL A 57 -0.38 4.37 -20.42
C VAL A 57 0.19 5.60 -19.69
N VAL A 58 1.43 5.99 -20.01
CA VAL A 58 2.14 7.14 -19.42
C VAL A 58 1.46 8.50 -19.70
N ILE A 59 0.56 8.60 -20.69
CA ILE A 59 -0.12 9.86 -21.05
C ILE A 59 -1.32 10.14 -20.11
N ASP A 60 -1.97 9.10 -19.59
CA ASP A 60 -3.16 9.22 -18.74
C ASP A 60 -2.86 8.62 -17.37
N TRP A 61 -2.32 9.45 -16.47
CA TRP A 61 -1.97 9.05 -15.12
C TRP A 61 -3.19 8.67 -14.28
N GLU A 62 -4.35 9.28 -14.52
CA GLU A 62 -5.58 8.96 -13.80
C GLU A 62 -6.08 7.55 -14.16
N ALA A 63 -6.05 7.19 -15.44
CA ALA A 63 -6.38 5.82 -15.84
C ALA A 63 -5.33 4.81 -15.36
N THR A 64 -4.06 5.17 -15.45
CA THR A 64 -2.94 4.30 -15.08
C THR A 64 -2.91 4.02 -13.59
N SER A 65 -3.14 5.04 -12.76
CA SER A 65 -3.16 4.92 -11.31
C SER A 65 -4.23 3.93 -10.88
N ARG A 66 -5.44 4.01 -11.45
CA ARG A 66 -6.51 3.03 -11.18
C ARG A 66 -6.11 1.58 -11.40
N TYR A 67 -5.28 1.29 -12.40
CA TYR A 67 -4.82 -0.08 -12.65
C TYR A 67 -3.67 -0.49 -11.73
N ILE A 68 -2.72 0.41 -11.47
CA ILE A 68 -1.58 0.11 -10.62
C ILE A 68 -2.01 -0.03 -9.16
N MET A 69 -2.95 0.79 -8.70
CA MET A 69 -3.52 0.74 -7.35
C MET A 69 -4.36 -0.52 -7.07
N TYR A 70 -4.45 -1.49 -7.99
CA TYR A 70 -4.90 -2.84 -7.60
C TYR A 70 -3.83 -3.62 -6.82
N ASP A 71 -2.55 -3.32 -7.06
CA ASP A 71 -1.42 -3.97 -6.39
C ASP A 71 -0.90 -3.16 -5.18
N TYR A 72 -1.46 -1.98 -4.94
CA TYR A 72 -1.06 -1.05 -3.89
C TYR A 72 -2.28 -0.47 -3.17
N PHE A 73 -2.06 0.14 -2.01
CA PHE A 73 -3.09 0.90 -1.33
C PHE A 73 -2.50 2.13 -0.63
N GLU A 74 -3.33 3.16 -0.48
CA GLU A 74 -3.01 4.40 0.21
C GLU A 74 -3.66 4.40 1.60
N SER A 75 -2.95 4.99 2.57
CA SER A 75 -3.47 5.29 3.89
C SER A 75 -2.81 6.54 4.46
N ASN A 76 -3.54 7.65 4.51
CA ASN A 76 -3.10 8.93 5.06
C ASN A 76 -1.84 9.50 4.38
N GLY A 77 -1.84 9.53 3.04
CA GLY A 77 -0.74 9.96 2.18
C GLY A 77 0.36 8.92 1.98
N HIS A 78 0.31 7.79 2.70
CA HIS A 78 1.33 6.76 2.67
C HIS A 78 0.92 5.58 1.79
N TYR A 79 1.85 5.14 0.94
CA TYR A 79 1.61 4.09 -0.05
C TYR A 79 2.29 2.79 0.34
N PHE A 80 1.54 1.70 0.19
CA PHE A 80 1.95 0.36 0.55
C PHE A 80 1.62 -0.63 -0.56
N LYS A 81 2.41 -1.70 -0.67
CA LYS A 81 2.08 -2.84 -1.53
C LYS A 81 1.07 -3.75 -0.83
N SER A 82 0.02 -4.14 -1.56
CA SER A 82 -1.06 -5.03 -1.12
C SER A 82 -0.61 -6.50 -1.00
#